data_AF-A0AAX3S0F6-F1
#
_entry.id   AF-A0AAX3S0F6-F1
#
_cell.length_a   1.000
_cell.length_b   1.000
_cell.length_c   1.000
_cell.angle_alpha   90.00
_cell.angle_beta   90.00
_cell.angle_gamma   90.00
#
_symmetry.space_group_name_H-M   'P 1'
#
loop_
_entity.id
_entity.type
_entity.pdbx_description
1 polymer ?
#
loop_
_entity_poly.entity_id
_entity_poly.type
_entity_poly.pdbx_seq_one_letter_code
_entity_poly.pdbx_strand_id
1 'polypeptide(L)'
;MKKHILPITLLSAATLLVTGCSSNKDMWGEFANILTDSSSIVKESEDWEAYSIKTTQQGVVYSKANSADQQFVSHKMDAEYADAVNRLSSPFARSDKAKDKLAKENQGYRFKYNEIMVVKDKKSSNTLGYCVNYDSDRMENGQVKAVKEEDKIRKQFIYVAKDKPLSVTTVSGDFIKVMCGENFYKKYQS
;
A
#
# COMPACT_ATOMS: atom_id res chain seq x y z
N MET A 1 -9.97 23.04 0.09
CA MET A 1 -11.03 22.01 0.19
C MET A 1 -10.36 20.71 0.62
N LYS A 2 -10.62 20.25 1.85
CA LYS A 2 -10.12 18.96 2.36
C LYS A 2 -10.90 17.85 1.66
N LYS A 3 -10.25 17.06 0.81
CA LYS A 3 -10.85 15.86 0.22
C LYS A 3 -10.29 14.68 0.99
N HIS A 4 -11.06 14.13 1.91
CA HIS A 4 -10.75 12.87 2.56
C HIS A 4 -10.96 11.76 1.52
N ILE A 5 -9.88 11.25 0.94
CA ILE A 5 -9.93 10.21 -0.10
C ILE A 5 -9.47 8.91 0.54
N LEU A 6 -10.44 8.16 1.06
CA LEU A 6 -10.27 6.73 1.34
C LEU A 6 -9.95 6.03 0.01
N PRO A 7 -8.80 5.33 -0.12
CA PRO A 7 -8.47 4.61 -1.33
C PRO A 7 -9.53 3.52 -1.59
N ILE A 8 -10.03 3.52 -2.83
CA ILE A 8 -11.13 2.70 -3.35
C ILE A 8 -10.87 1.18 -3.22
N THR A 9 -9.64 0.77 -2.93
CA THR A 9 -9.28 -0.63 -2.64
C THR A 9 -9.89 -1.19 -1.35
N LEU A 10 -10.39 -0.34 -0.44
CA LEU A 10 -11.17 -0.77 0.73
C LEU A 10 -12.66 -1.03 0.42
N LEU A 11 -13.17 -0.59 -0.74
CA LEU A 11 -14.61 -0.73 -1.04
C LEU A 11 -15.03 -2.14 -1.46
N SER A 12 -14.12 -3.01 -1.90
CA SER A 12 -14.44 -4.42 -2.14
C SER A 12 -14.57 -5.24 -0.85
N ALA A 13 -14.15 -4.70 0.31
CA ALA A 13 -14.47 -5.26 1.62
C ALA A 13 -15.82 -4.74 2.17
N ALA A 14 -16.30 -3.59 1.68
CA ALA A 14 -17.55 -2.98 2.14
C ALA A 14 -18.81 -3.63 1.52
N THR A 15 -18.68 -4.38 0.42
CA THR A 15 -19.79 -5.15 -0.17
C THR A 15 -20.26 -6.33 0.70
N LEU A 16 -19.59 -6.60 1.83
CA LEU A 16 -20.03 -7.61 2.81
C LEU A 16 -20.98 -7.07 3.89
N LEU A 17 -21.30 -5.77 3.90
CA LEU A 17 -22.07 -5.16 5.01
C LEU A 17 -23.49 -4.68 4.67
N VAL A 18 -24.03 -4.97 3.48
CA VAL A 18 -25.37 -4.47 3.11
C VAL A 18 -26.28 -5.57 2.58
N THR A 19 -26.50 -6.61 3.39
CA THR A 19 -27.72 -7.43 3.27
C THR A 19 -28.25 -7.75 4.66
N GLY A 20 -28.97 -6.79 5.26
CA GLY A 20 -29.63 -7.03 6.54
C GLY A 20 -30.11 -5.76 7.23
N CYS A 21 -31.19 -5.15 6.73
CA CYS A 21 -31.94 -4.17 7.52
C CYS A 21 -32.63 -4.90 8.68
N SER A 22 -31.94 -5.05 9.81
CA SER A 22 -32.57 -5.23 11.11
C SER A 22 -31.87 -4.33 12.13
N SER A 23 -32.63 -3.35 12.62
CA SER A 23 -32.26 -2.40 13.67
C SER A 23 -31.60 -3.08 14.87
N ASN A 24 -30.34 -2.76 15.19
CA ASN A 24 -29.77 -3.07 16.50
C ASN A 24 -28.53 -2.22 16.82
N LYS A 25 -28.39 -1.86 18.10
CA LYS A 25 -27.26 -1.11 18.68
C LYS A 25 -25.89 -1.75 18.37
N ASP A 26 -25.87 -3.05 18.08
CA ASP A 26 -24.66 -3.81 17.74
C ASP A 26 -24.03 -3.38 16.41
N MET A 27 -24.81 -3.00 15.41
CA MET A 27 -24.26 -2.52 14.12
C MET A 27 -23.54 -1.17 14.27
N TRP A 28 -24.07 -0.29 15.13
CA TRP A 28 -23.42 0.99 15.46
C TRP A 28 -22.19 0.80 16.35
N GLY A 29 -22.21 -0.19 17.25
CA GLY A 29 -21.04 -0.59 18.04
C GLY A 29 -19.92 -1.18 17.17
N GLU A 30 -20.25 -2.08 16.26
CA GLU A 30 -19.28 -2.62 15.28
C GLU A 30 -18.73 -1.53 14.36
N PHE A 31 -19.59 -0.63 13.88
CA PHE A 31 -19.14 0.52 13.07
C PHE A 31 -18.22 1.46 13.85
N ALA A 32 -18.56 1.79 15.11
CA ALA A 32 -17.72 2.62 15.98
C ALA A 32 -16.37 1.95 16.29
N ASN A 33 -16.35 0.62 16.48
CA ASN A 33 -15.12 -0.15 16.68
C ASN A 33 -14.26 -0.20 15.40
N ILE A 34 -14.88 -0.34 14.22
CA ILE A 34 -14.16 -0.25 12.93
C ILE A 34 -13.55 1.13 12.76
N LEU A 35 -14.29 2.21 13.03
CA LEU A 35 -13.76 3.57 12.97
C LEU A 35 -12.62 3.80 13.97
N THR A 36 -12.76 3.29 15.19
CA THR A 36 -11.73 3.42 16.24
C THR A 36 -10.47 2.67 15.85
N ASP A 37 -10.59 1.42 15.37
CA ASP A 37 -9.43 0.59 15.03
C ASP A 37 -8.77 1.03 13.70
N SER A 38 -9.55 1.59 12.77
CA SER A 38 -9.04 2.15 11.51
C SER A 38 -8.47 3.57 11.66
N SER A 39 -8.65 4.23 12.81
CA SER A 39 -8.08 5.57 13.06
C SER A 39 -6.56 5.62 12.86
N SER A 40 -5.87 4.53 13.23
CA SER A 40 -4.42 4.38 13.03
C SER A 40 -4.04 4.35 11.54
N ILE A 41 -4.88 3.75 10.70
CA ILE A 41 -4.69 3.67 9.24
C ILE A 41 -4.92 5.05 8.61
N VAL A 42 -5.96 5.77 9.03
CA VAL A 42 -6.22 7.13 8.56
C VAL A 42 -5.04 8.03 8.90
N LYS A 43 -4.56 7.98 10.14
CA LYS A 43 -3.39 8.74 10.58
C LYS A 43 -2.13 8.39 9.79
N GLU A 44 -1.88 7.10 9.56
CA GLU A 44 -0.76 6.68 8.73
C GLU A 44 -0.85 7.24 7.31
N SER A 45 -2.05 7.21 6.70
CA SER A 45 -2.27 7.80 5.38
C SER A 45 -1.99 9.31 5.37
N GLU A 46 -2.46 10.03 6.39
CA GLU A 46 -2.24 11.48 6.54
C GLU A 46 -0.75 11.81 6.77
N ASP A 47 -0.05 11.01 7.58
CA ASP A 47 1.38 11.15 7.85
C ASP A 47 2.21 10.94 6.57
N TRP A 48 1.83 9.97 5.74
CA TRP A 48 2.46 9.75 4.44
C TRP A 48 2.16 10.88 3.44
N GLU A 49 0.92 11.35 3.37
CA GLU A 49 0.59 12.50 2.53
C GLU A 49 1.42 13.73 2.93
N ALA A 50 1.45 14.06 4.21
CA ALA A 50 2.26 15.15 4.76
C ALA A 50 3.76 14.96 4.48
N TYR A 51 4.26 13.73 4.62
CA TYR A 51 5.64 13.39 4.27
C TYR A 51 5.94 13.66 2.79
N SER A 52 5.08 13.24 1.87
CA SER A 52 5.29 13.44 0.42
C SER A 52 5.33 14.92 0.05
N ILE A 53 4.42 15.72 0.62
CA ILE A 53 4.35 17.17 0.38
C ILE A 53 5.61 17.85 0.93
N LYS A 54 5.97 17.58 2.20
CA LYS A 54 7.14 18.19 2.83
C LYS A 54 8.42 17.83 2.07
N THR A 55 8.58 16.56 1.72
CA THR A 55 9.77 16.06 1.03
C THR A 55 9.93 16.68 -0.34
N THR A 56 8.85 16.76 -1.12
CA THR A 56 8.87 17.35 -2.46
C THR A 56 9.04 18.86 -2.43
N GLN A 57 8.49 19.57 -1.44
CA GLN A 57 8.73 20.99 -1.21
C GLN A 57 10.19 21.33 -0.90
N GLN A 58 10.90 20.44 -0.20
CA GLN A 58 12.34 20.59 0.08
C GLN A 58 13.20 20.39 -1.18
N GLY A 59 12.62 19.81 -2.22
CA GLY A 59 13.24 19.54 -3.51
C GLY A 59 13.83 18.13 -3.56
N VAL A 60 13.37 17.35 -4.54
CA VAL A 60 13.88 16.01 -4.81
C VAL A 60 14.47 15.94 -6.21
N VAL A 61 15.41 15.02 -6.39
CA VAL A 61 15.92 14.62 -7.70
C VAL A 61 15.80 13.11 -7.85
N TYR A 62 15.64 12.68 -9.10
CA TYR A 62 15.40 11.29 -9.43
C TYR A 62 16.58 10.72 -10.21
N SER A 63 16.92 9.46 -9.92
CA SER A 63 17.92 8.72 -10.70
C SER A 63 17.49 7.28 -10.91
N LYS A 64 18.06 6.63 -11.93
CA LYS A 64 17.85 5.20 -12.15
C LYS A 64 18.44 4.40 -10.98
N ALA A 65 17.73 3.36 -10.56
CA ALA A 65 18.23 2.43 -9.54
C ALA A 65 19.41 1.61 -10.06
N ASN A 66 20.41 1.40 -9.20
CA ASN A 66 21.47 0.42 -9.43
C ASN A 66 21.11 -0.92 -8.77
N SER A 67 22.01 -1.91 -8.85
CA SER A 67 21.76 -3.25 -8.29
C SER A 67 21.58 -3.24 -6.77
N ALA A 68 22.26 -2.37 -6.04
CA ALA A 68 22.11 -2.27 -4.57
C ALA A 68 20.75 -1.67 -4.19
N ASP A 69 20.27 -0.68 -4.95
CA ASP A 69 18.94 -0.11 -4.78
C ASP A 69 17.84 -1.17 -5.05
N GLN A 70 18.02 -1.97 -6.11
CA GLN A 70 17.11 -3.07 -6.44
C GLN A 70 17.07 -4.14 -5.34
N GLN A 71 18.24 -4.52 -4.81
CA GLN A 71 18.34 -5.47 -3.71
C GLN A 71 17.70 -4.94 -2.43
N PHE A 72 17.91 -3.66 -2.11
CA PHE A 72 17.27 -3.02 -0.96
C PHE A 72 15.74 -3.07 -1.08
N VAL A 73 15.19 -2.66 -2.24
CA VAL A 73 13.74 -2.69 -2.48
C VAL A 73 13.21 -4.12 -2.38
N SER A 74 13.88 -5.09 -3.01
CA SER A 74 13.45 -6.49 -2.95
C SER A 74 13.41 -7.00 -1.52
N HIS A 75 14.50 -6.82 -0.77
CA HIS A 75 14.60 -7.30 0.61
C HIS A 75 13.53 -6.67 1.50
N LYS A 76 13.30 -5.36 1.35
CA LYS A 76 12.31 -4.63 2.15
C LYS A 76 10.88 -5.04 1.81
N MET A 77 10.57 -5.23 0.53
CA MET A 77 9.26 -5.74 0.09
C MET A 77 9.02 -7.16 0.59
N ASP A 78 10.00 -8.06 0.44
CA ASP A 78 9.88 -9.45 0.89
C ASP A 78 9.72 -9.56 2.42
N ALA A 79 10.41 -8.69 3.17
CA ALA A 79 10.37 -8.69 4.63
C ALA A 79 9.12 -8.03 5.22
N GLU A 80 8.62 -6.94 4.63
CA GLU A 80 7.64 -6.07 5.30
C GLU A 80 6.26 -6.04 4.63
N TYR A 81 6.10 -6.46 3.37
CA TYR A 81 4.86 -6.25 2.62
C TYR A 81 3.67 -7.02 3.17
N ALA A 82 3.86 -8.31 3.51
CA ALA A 82 2.78 -9.12 4.07
C ALA A 82 2.28 -8.54 5.42
N ASP A 83 3.21 -8.12 6.27
CA ASP A 83 2.86 -7.51 7.56
C ASP A 83 2.19 -6.15 7.37
N ALA A 84 2.62 -5.35 6.40
CA ALA A 84 1.97 -4.09 6.06
C ALA A 84 0.52 -4.29 5.57
N VAL A 85 0.27 -5.31 4.73
CA VAL A 85 -1.09 -5.69 4.30
C VAL A 85 -1.93 -6.16 5.48
N ASN A 86 -1.38 -7.01 6.34
CA ASN A 86 -2.10 -7.54 7.52
C ASN A 86 -2.46 -6.42 8.50
N ARG A 87 -1.52 -5.53 8.79
CA ARG A 87 -1.73 -4.38 9.68
C ARG A 87 -2.85 -3.47 9.19
N LEU A 88 -2.94 -3.26 7.87
CA LEU A 88 -4.01 -2.46 7.27
C LEU A 88 -5.35 -3.19 7.17
N SER A 89 -5.34 -4.51 6.98
CA SER A 89 -6.54 -5.29 6.69
C SER A 89 -7.18 -5.91 7.95
N SER A 90 -6.38 -6.16 9.00
CA SER A 90 -6.84 -6.81 10.23
C SER A 90 -7.96 -6.08 10.97
N PRO A 91 -8.05 -4.73 11.01
CA PRO A 91 -9.18 -4.04 11.63
C PRO A 91 -10.53 -4.31 10.95
N PHE A 92 -10.51 -4.83 9.73
CA PHE A 92 -11.72 -5.17 8.97
C PHE A 92 -12.06 -6.68 9.04
N ALA A 93 -11.14 -7.53 9.50
CA ALA A 93 -11.32 -8.97 9.64
C ALA A 93 -11.90 -9.32 11.03
N ARG A 94 -13.20 -9.09 11.24
CA ARG A 94 -13.83 -9.19 12.58
C ARG A 94 -14.20 -10.60 13.01
N SER A 95 -14.73 -11.42 12.11
CA SER A 95 -15.05 -12.82 12.41
C SER A 95 -13.82 -13.71 12.31
N ASP A 96 -13.78 -14.80 13.06
CA ASP A 96 -12.67 -15.76 12.99
C ASP A 96 -12.50 -16.32 11.57
N LYS A 97 -13.63 -16.55 10.86
CA LYS A 97 -13.61 -16.87 9.43
C LYS A 97 -12.92 -15.81 8.57
N ALA A 98 -13.12 -14.52 8.85
CA ALA A 98 -12.46 -13.44 8.13
C ALA A 98 -10.96 -13.35 8.46
N LYS A 99 -10.59 -13.58 9.74
CA LYS A 99 -9.18 -13.63 10.18
C LYS A 99 -8.45 -14.81 9.55
N ASP A 100 -9.05 -16.00 9.55
CA ASP A 100 -8.50 -17.19 8.92
C ASP A 100 -8.33 -16.99 7.41
N LYS A 101 -9.31 -16.36 6.76
CA LYS A 101 -9.23 -15.99 5.35
C LYS A 101 -8.08 -15.01 5.10
N LEU A 102 -7.94 -13.97 5.92
CA LEU A 102 -6.83 -13.01 5.81
C LEU A 102 -5.48 -13.70 5.99
N ALA A 103 -5.33 -14.54 7.01
CA ALA A 103 -4.10 -15.30 7.26
C ALA A 103 -3.76 -16.24 6.09
N LYS A 104 -4.77 -16.92 5.53
CA LYS A 104 -4.60 -17.80 4.36
C LYS A 104 -4.24 -17.03 3.09
N GLU A 105 -4.81 -15.85 2.90
CA GLU A 105 -4.56 -15.04 1.70
C GLU A 105 -3.24 -14.25 1.76
N ASN A 106 -2.67 -14.07 2.95
CA ASN A 106 -1.47 -13.27 3.21
C ASN A 106 -0.25 -14.14 3.57
N GLN A 107 -0.12 -15.32 2.97
CA GLN A 107 1.01 -16.24 3.23
C GLN A 107 2.33 -15.81 2.58
N GLY A 108 2.28 -14.88 1.63
CA GLY A 108 3.46 -14.35 0.98
C GLY A 108 3.17 -13.82 -0.42
N TYR A 109 4.18 -13.16 -0.99
CA TYR A 109 4.10 -12.50 -2.28
C TYR A 109 5.39 -12.76 -3.06
N ARG A 110 5.27 -12.85 -4.38
CA ARG A 110 6.40 -12.80 -5.29
C ARG A 110 6.30 -11.55 -6.14
N PHE A 111 7.30 -10.70 -6.06
CA PHE A 111 7.32 -9.42 -6.76
C PHE A 111 8.13 -9.49 -8.05
N LYS A 112 7.64 -8.79 -9.08
CA LYS A 112 8.41 -8.48 -10.28
C LYS A 112 8.42 -6.96 -10.44
N TYR A 113 9.62 -6.39 -10.46
CA TYR A 113 9.80 -4.94 -10.55
C TYR A 113 9.89 -4.51 -12.01
N ASN A 114 8.94 -3.70 -12.46
CA ASN A 114 8.93 -3.14 -13.82
C ASN A 114 9.82 -1.89 -13.91
N GLU A 115 9.86 -1.08 -12.84
CA GLU A 115 10.76 0.06 -12.72
C GLU A 115 11.03 0.38 -11.25
N ILE A 116 12.27 0.79 -10.96
CA ILE A 116 12.65 1.34 -9.66
C ILE A 116 13.40 2.66 -9.90
N MET A 117 12.83 3.74 -9.41
CA MET A 117 13.41 5.07 -9.47
C MET A 117 13.82 5.53 -8.08
N VAL A 118 15.08 5.90 -7.93
CA VAL A 118 15.63 6.40 -6.66
C VAL A 118 15.19 7.84 -6.48
N VAL A 119 14.66 8.16 -5.31
CA VAL A 119 14.33 9.53 -4.88
C VAL A 119 15.39 10.01 -3.93
N LYS A 120 16.07 11.11 -4.29
CA LYS A 120 17.13 11.72 -3.49
C LYS A 120 16.76 13.14 -3.09
N ASP A 121 17.18 13.53 -1.90
CA ASP A 121 17.11 14.92 -1.47
C ASP A 121 18.02 15.77 -2.36
N LYS A 122 17.50 16.88 -2.89
CA LYS A 122 18.24 17.71 -3.85
C LYS A 122 19.47 18.38 -3.24
N LYS A 123 19.45 18.70 -1.94
CA LYS A 123 20.51 19.46 -1.27
C LYS A 123 21.65 18.56 -0.82
N SER A 124 21.33 17.43 -0.22
CA SER A 124 22.29 16.50 0.38
C SER A 124 22.65 15.33 -0.53
N SER A 125 21.90 15.09 -1.60
CA SER A 125 22.00 13.89 -2.45
C SER A 125 21.74 12.56 -1.71
N ASN A 126 21.25 12.61 -0.47
CA ASN A 126 20.89 11.43 0.29
C ASN A 126 19.68 10.72 -0.34
N THR A 127 19.74 9.40 -0.44
CA THR A 127 18.58 8.59 -0.84
C THR A 127 17.50 8.63 0.23
N LEU A 128 16.33 9.15 -0.13
CA LEU A 128 15.14 9.21 0.71
C LEU A 128 14.32 7.92 0.60
N GLY A 129 14.26 7.35 -0.60
CA GLY A 129 13.52 6.12 -0.87
C GLY A 129 13.39 5.85 -2.36
N TYR A 130 12.40 5.05 -2.71
CA TYR A 130 12.28 4.47 -4.04
C TYR A 130 10.82 4.50 -4.51
N CYS A 131 10.61 5.01 -5.72
CA CYS A 131 9.36 4.90 -6.45
C CYS A 131 9.39 3.62 -7.26
N VAL A 132 8.49 2.69 -6.95
CA VAL A 132 8.51 1.33 -7.49
C VAL A 132 7.24 1.10 -8.30
N ASN A 133 7.38 0.61 -9.53
CA ASN A 133 6.28 -0.02 -10.25
C ASN A 133 6.51 -1.53 -10.28
N TYR A 134 5.50 -2.31 -9.89
CA TYR A 134 5.64 -3.74 -9.69
C TYR A 134 4.39 -4.52 -10.08
N ASP A 135 4.63 -5.78 -10.42
CA ASP A 135 3.63 -6.84 -10.42
C ASP A 135 3.83 -7.69 -9.16
N SER A 136 2.76 -8.27 -8.64
CA SER A 136 2.82 -9.20 -7.53
C SER A 136 1.93 -10.41 -7.79
N ASP A 137 2.48 -11.59 -7.51
CA ASP A 137 1.73 -12.84 -7.46
C ASP A 137 1.61 -13.26 -5.99
N ARG A 138 0.40 -13.67 -5.57
CA ARG A 138 0.21 -14.22 -4.22
C ARG A 138 0.80 -15.62 -4.14
N MET A 139 1.43 -15.94 -3.02
CA MET A 139 1.97 -17.27 -2.73
C MET A 139 1.05 -18.00 -1.75
N GLU A 140 0.79 -19.28 -2.00
CA GLU A 140 0.05 -20.17 -1.09
C GLU A 140 0.79 -21.51 -1.05
N ASN A 141 1.15 -21.97 0.15
CA ASN A 141 1.94 -23.20 0.36
C ASN A 141 3.23 -23.29 -0.49
N GLY A 142 3.95 -22.18 -0.63
CA GLY A 142 5.22 -22.11 -1.39
C GLY A 142 5.07 -22.11 -2.91
N GLN A 143 3.85 -22.11 -3.45
CA GLN A 143 3.58 -22.00 -4.88
C GLN A 143 2.82 -20.73 -5.21
N VAL A 144 2.93 -20.29 -6.46
CA VAL A 144 2.12 -19.17 -6.97
C VAL A 144 0.67 -19.59 -6.97
N LYS A 145 -0.16 -18.86 -6.23
CA LYS A 145 -1.60 -19.09 -6.20
C LYS A 145 -2.20 -18.79 -7.57
N ALA A 146 -2.88 -19.78 -8.14
CA ALA A 146 -3.67 -19.56 -9.34
C ALA A 146 -4.86 -18.65 -9.00
N VAL A 147 -4.79 -17.40 -9.47
CA VAL A 147 -5.85 -16.41 -9.39
C VAL A 147 -6.26 -15.98 -10.79
N LYS A 148 -7.50 -15.51 -10.95
CA LYS A 148 -7.97 -14.95 -12.22
C LYS A 148 -7.16 -13.71 -12.59
N GLU A 149 -7.11 -13.37 -13.88
CA GLU A 149 -6.34 -12.20 -14.34
C GLU A 149 -6.80 -10.90 -13.67
N GLU A 150 -8.11 -10.75 -13.43
CA GLU A 150 -8.72 -9.62 -12.73
C GLU A 150 -8.27 -9.46 -11.27
N ASP A 151 -7.83 -10.55 -10.64
CA ASP A 151 -7.38 -10.56 -9.24
C ASP A 151 -5.84 -10.42 -9.13
N LYS A 152 -5.13 -10.35 -10.26
CA LYS A 152 -3.66 -10.20 -10.27
C LYS A 152 -3.28 -8.75 -10.00
N ILE A 153 -2.27 -8.59 -9.15
CA ILE A 153 -1.67 -7.30 -8.89
C ILE A 153 -0.68 -7.04 -10.03
N ARG A 154 -1.06 -6.12 -10.93
CA ARG A 154 -0.26 -5.73 -12.10
C ARG A 154 -0.07 -4.23 -12.14
N LYS A 155 1.14 -3.81 -12.52
CA LYS A 155 1.55 -2.40 -12.72
C LYS A 155 1.16 -1.49 -11.54
N GLN A 156 1.21 -2.04 -10.33
CA GLN A 156 0.95 -1.27 -9.13
C GLN A 156 2.15 -0.42 -8.77
N PHE A 157 1.89 0.59 -7.95
CA PHE A 157 2.91 1.52 -7.48
C PHE A 157 3.04 1.41 -5.97
N ILE A 158 4.24 1.62 -5.46
CA ILE A 158 4.49 1.80 -4.03
C ILE A 158 5.70 2.69 -3.84
N TYR A 159 5.70 3.46 -2.74
CA TYR A 159 6.89 4.17 -2.31
C TYR A 159 7.56 3.44 -1.16
N VAL A 160 8.83 3.10 -1.35
CA VAL A 160 9.65 2.40 -0.36
C VAL A 160 10.62 3.41 0.23
N ALA A 161 10.28 3.97 1.39
CA ALA A 161 11.18 4.86 2.12
C ALA A 161 12.40 4.08 2.64
N LYS A 162 13.55 4.76 2.72
CA LYS A 162 14.77 4.13 3.23
C LYS A 162 14.75 3.95 4.75
N ASP A 163 14.10 4.86 5.47
CA ASP A 163 14.17 5.03 6.92
C ASP A 163 12.83 4.79 7.64
N LYS A 164 11.79 4.34 6.92
CA LYS A 164 10.46 4.08 7.49
C LYS A 164 10.01 2.65 7.19
N PRO A 165 9.14 2.06 8.03
CA PRO A 165 8.45 0.82 7.70
C PRO A 165 7.66 0.96 6.40
N LEU A 166 7.51 -0.14 5.68
CA LEU A 166 6.73 -0.19 4.47
C LEU A 166 5.25 0.10 4.78
N SER A 167 4.62 0.88 3.91
CA SER A 167 3.21 1.22 4.03
C SER A 167 2.49 1.06 2.71
N VAL A 168 1.45 0.24 2.74
CA VAL A 168 0.56 0.03 1.59
C VAL A 168 -0.38 1.21 1.36
N THR A 169 -0.39 2.25 2.21
CA THR A 169 -1.15 3.48 1.92
C THR A 169 -0.47 4.35 0.86
N THR A 170 0.85 4.16 0.65
CA THR A 170 1.63 4.89 -0.36
C THR A 170 1.33 4.46 -1.80
N VAL A 171 0.54 3.40 -2.00
CA VAL A 171 0.19 2.88 -3.34
C VAL A 171 -0.77 3.79 -4.10
N SER A 172 -1.37 4.78 -3.42
CA SER A 172 -2.36 5.66 -4.04
C SER A 172 -1.76 6.47 -5.19
N GLY A 173 -2.53 6.62 -6.28
CA GLY A 173 -2.06 7.36 -7.45
C GLY A 173 -1.72 8.81 -7.13
N ASP A 174 -2.41 9.44 -6.19
CA ASP A 174 -2.15 10.84 -5.82
C ASP A 174 -0.84 10.97 -5.02
N PHE A 175 -0.59 10.09 -4.05
CA PHE A 175 0.70 10.03 -3.37
C PHE A 175 1.83 9.82 -4.38
N ILE A 176 1.68 8.86 -5.31
CA ILE A 176 2.72 8.53 -6.29
C ILE A 176 2.95 9.69 -7.27
N LYS A 177 1.90 10.38 -7.74
CA LYS A 177 2.08 11.57 -8.59
C LYS A 177 2.83 12.68 -7.86
N VAL A 178 2.54 12.91 -6.58
CA VAL A 178 3.25 13.91 -5.77
C VAL A 178 4.70 13.49 -5.55
N MET A 179 4.93 12.29 -5.02
CA MET A 179 6.25 11.84 -4.57
C MET A 179 7.19 11.42 -5.71
N CYS A 180 6.63 10.85 -6.78
CA CYS A 180 7.38 10.26 -7.90
C CYS A 180 7.23 11.05 -9.20
N GLY A 181 6.34 12.05 -9.23
CA GLY A 181 6.03 12.84 -10.40
C GLY A 181 5.01 12.18 -11.34
N GLU A 182 4.21 13.01 -12.00
CA GLU A 182 3.17 12.54 -12.93
C GLU A 182 3.71 11.70 -14.09
N ASN A 183 4.90 12.05 -14.59
CA ASN A 183 5.50 11.36 -15.74
C ASN A 183 5.81 9.90 -15.41
N PHE A 184 6.30 9.62 -14.21
CA PHE A 184 6.54 8.26 -13.75
C PHE A 184 5.23 7.48 -13.66
N TYR A 185 4.21 8.06 -13.02
CA TYR A 185 2.90 7.43 -12.88
C TYR A 185 2.27 7.11 -14.24
N LYS A 186 2.19 8.09 -15.14
CA LYS A 186 1.58 7.92 -16.48
C LYS A 186 2.32 6.87 -17.32
N LYS A 187 3.65 6.84 -17.26
CA LYS A 187 4.48 5.93 -18.05
C LYS A 187 4.24 4.46 -17.72
N TYR A 188 4.03 4.14 -16.44
CA TYR A 188 3.98 2.74 -15.98
C TYR A 188 2.58 2.28 -15.52
N GLN A 189 1.56 3.14 -15.60
CA GLN A 189 0.18 2.77 -15.29
C GLN A 189 -0.50 1.99 -16.44
N SER A 190 -0.02 2.18 -17.68
CA SER A 190 -0.62 1.61 -18.90
C SER A 190 -0.11 0.20 -19.17
#